data_AF-A0A1I6LX20-F1
#
_entry.id   AF-A0A1I6LX20-F1
#
_cell.length_a   1.000
_cell.length_b   1.000
_cell.length_c   1.000
_cell.angle_alpha   90.00
_cell.angle_beta   90.00
_cell.angle_gamma   90.00
#
_symmetry.space_group_name_H-M   'P 1'
#
loop_
_entity.id
_entity.type
_entity.pdbx_description
1 polymer ?
#
loop_
_entity_poly.entity_id
_entity_poly.type
_entity_poly.pdbx_seq_one_letter_code
_entity_poly.pdbx_strand_id
1 'polypeptide(L)' 'MVGLKENTKKMDLIEVYEAHKATYENWKEGDIAEYWFEEEGILCIEYESGNWWHYKYTNEGLQWW' A
#
# COMPACT_ATOMS: atom_id res chain seq x y z
N MET A 1 -17.85 -13.87 -25.88
CA MET A 1 -16.54 -13.40 -25.38
C MET A 1 -16.72 -11.97 -24.91
N VAL A 2 -16.68 -11.72 -23.61
CA VAL A 2 -16.47 -10.37 -23.09
C VAL A 2 -15.33 -10.52 -22.08
N GLY A 3 -14.10 -10.37 -22.57
CA GLY A 3 -12.96 -10.22 -21.68
C GLY A 3 -13.12 -8.86 -21.01
N LEU A 4 -13.56 -8.86 -19.75
CA LEU A 4 -13.41 -7.70 -18.88
C LEU A 4 -11.90 -7.43 -18.84
N LYS A 5 -11.45 -6.36 -19.49
CA LYS A 5 -10.11 -5.85 -19.29
C LYS A 5 -10.11 -5.31 -17.87
N GLU A 6 -9.58 -6.10 -16.93
CA GLU A 6 -9.29 -5.62 -15.60
C GLU A 6 -8.40 -4.38 -15.75
N ASN A 7 -8.96 -3.21 -15.49
CA ASN A 7 -8.17 -2.00 -15.24
C ASN A 7 -7.53 -2.18 -13.86
N THR A 8 -6.53 -3.07 -13.78
CA THR A 8 -5.76 -3.25 -12.55
C THR A 8 -4.89 -2.02 -12.37
N LYS A 9 -5.32 -1.11 -11.50
CA LYS A 9 -4.45 -0.02 -11.03
C LYS A 9 -3.22 -0.67 -10.41
N LYS A 10 -2.05 -0.42 -11.01
CA LYS A 10 -0.78 -0.88 -10.44
C LYS A 10 -0.56 -0.15 -9.11
N MET A 11 -0.16 -0.88 -8.08
CA MET A 11 0.22 -0.30 -6.79
C MET A 11 1.42 0.64 -6.99
N ASP A 12 1.27 1.91 -6.62
CA ASP A 12 2.37 2.87 -6.58
C ASP A 12 2.79 3.06 -5.11
N LEU A 13 4.07 2.80 -4.84
CA LEU A 13 4.64 2.82 -3.50
C LEU A 13 4.42 4.17 -2.80
N ILE A 14 4.64 5.27 -3.52
CA ILE A 14 4.58 6.62 -2.96
C ILE A 14 3.13 7.03 -2.77
N GLU A 15 2.25 6.74 -3.73
CA GLU A 15 0.81 7.04 -3.56
C GLU A 15 0.21 6.30 -2.35
N VAL A 16 0.58 5.04 -2.14
CA VAL A 16 0.10 4.23 -1.02
C VAL A 16 0.60 4.75 0.32
N TYR A 17 1.90 5.03 0.39
CA TYR A 17 2.52 5.63 1.58
C TYR A 17 1.88 6.96 1.95
N GLU A 18 1.76 7.89 1.00
CA GLU A 18 1.20 9.22 1.25
C GLU A 18 -0.28 9.15 1.62
N ALA A 19 -1.05 8.26 0.99
CA ALA A 19 -2.46 8.04 1.33
C ALA A 19 -2.65 7.54 2.76
N HIS A 20 -1.84 6.56 3.19
CA HIS A 20 -1.90 6.04 4.55
C HIS A 20 -1.40 7.07 5.57
N LYS A 21 -0.27 7.72 5.30
CA LYS A 21 0.28 8.79 6.15
C LYS A 21 -0.74 9.91 6.39
N ALA A 22 -1.49 10.30 5.36
CA ALA A 22 -2.50 11.35 5.45
C ALA A 22 -3.69 11.02 6.38
N THR A 23 -3.92 9.74 6.75
CA THR A 23 -4.99 9.39 7.71
C THR A 23 -4.60 9.55 9.17
N TYR A 24 -3.32 9.81 9.45
CA TYR A 24 -2.81 9.99 10.82
C TYR A 24 -2.40 11.45 11.01
N GLU A 25 -3.02 12.12 12.00
CA GLU A 25 -2.64 13.50 12.36
C GLU A 25 -1.18 13.60 12.83
N ASN A 26 -0.64 12.51 13.39
CA ASN A 26 0.73 12.42 13.86
C ASN A 26 1.36 11.09 13.42
N TRP A 27 1.92 11.10 12.21
CA TRP A 27 2.65 9.96 11.65
C TRP A 27 3.94 9.70 12.42
N LYS A 28 4.11 8.49 12.94
CA LYS A 28 5.26 8.10 13.77
C LYS A 28 6.13 7.00 13.16
N GLU A 29 5.77 6.51 11.98
CA GLU A 29 6.52 5.41 11.36
C GLU A 29 7.84 5.91 10.75
N GLY A 30 7.94 7.19 10.40
CA GLY A 30 9.10 7.75 9.70
C GLY A 30 8.98 7.60 8.18
N ASP A 31 10.12 7.59 7.49
CA ASP A 31 10.18 7.36 6.05
C ASP A 31 10.23 5.87 5.71
N ILE A 32 10.12 5.54 4.42
CA ILE A 32 10.18 4.17 3.92
C ILE A 32 11.61 3.63 4.10
N ALA A 33 11.76 2.52 4.82
CA ALA A 33 13.03 1.82 4.99
C ALA A 33 13.23 0.74 3.92
N GLU A 34 12.24 -0.13 3.73
CA GLU A 34 12.23 -1.20 2.73
C GLU A 34 10.81 -1.46 2.21
N TYR A 35 10.69 -2.05 1.02
CA TYR A 35 9.41 -2.52 0.51
C TYR A 35 9.56 -3.81 -0.30
N TRP A 36 8.53 -4.66 -0.24
CA TRP A 36 8.46 -5.88 -1.05
C TRP A 36 7.03 -6.17 -1.48
N PHE A 37 6.89 -6.95 -2.54
CA PHE A 37 5.59 -7.48 -2.97
C PHE A 37 5.48 -8.93 -2.54
N GLU A 38 4.36 -9.27 -1.93
CA GLU A 38 4.00 -10.65 -1.62
C GLU A 38 3.14 -11.25 -2.74
N GLU A 39 2.87 -12.54 -2.60
CA GLU A 39 1.90 -13.23 -3.44
C GLU A 39 0.52 -12.52 -3.33
N GLU A 40 -0.29 -12.62 -4.38
CA GLU A 40 -1.59 -11.92 -4.50
C GLU A 40 -1.55 -10.38 -4.66
N GLY A 41 -0.38 -9.79 -4.90
CA GLY A 41 -0.26 -8.37 -5.22
C GLY A 41 -0.39 -7.45 -4.00
N ILE A 42 -0.07 -7.97 -2.82
CA ILE A 42 0.05 -7.20 -1.59
C ILE A 42 1.41 -6.48 -1.61
N LEU A 43 1.39 -5.18 -1.35
CA LEU A 43 2.61 -4.39 -1.12
C LEU A 43 2.86 -4.32 0.38
N CYS A 44 4.06 -4.65 0.82
CA CYS A 44 4.51 -4.48 2.19
C CYS A 44 5.54 -3.36 2.25
N ILE A 45 5.42 -2.48 3.25
CA ILE A 45 6.36 -1.38 3.47
C ILE A 45 6.82 -1.45 4.92
N GLU A 46 8.13 -1.59 5.12
CA GLU A 46 8.79 -1.38 6.42
C GLU A 46 9.23 0.08 6.53
N TYR A 47 9.08 0.64 7.72
CA TYR A 47 9.39 2.03 8.03
C TYR A 47 10.56 2.14 9.01
N GLU A 48 11.15 3.33 9.11
CA GLU A 48 12.27 3.61 10.02
C GLU A 48 11.95 3.36 11.51
N SER A 49 10.68 3.37 11.90
CA SER A 49 10.22 2.97 13.23
C SER A 49 10.48 1.50 13.56
N GLY A 50 10.71 0.66 12.55
CA GLY A 50 10.78 -0.80 12.64
C GLY A 50 9.42 -1.51 12.55
N ASN A 51 8.31 -0.77 12.35
CA ASN A 51 7.02 -1.37 12.02
C ASN A 51 6.91 -1.55 10.50
N TRP A 52 6.05 -2.48 10.08
CA TRP A 52 5.66 -2.65 8.70
C TRP A 52 4.15 -2.76 8.56
N TRP A 53 3.65 -2.43 7.37
CA TRP A 53 2.24 -2.45 7.03
C TRP A 53 2.05 -3.15 5.68
N HIS A 54 0.94 -3.85 5.54
CA HIS A 54 0.52 -4.45 4.27
C HIS A 54 -0.49 -3.54 3.58
N TYR A 55 -0.49 -3.55 2.25
CA TYR A 55 -1.35 -2.71 1.44
C TYR A 55 -1.97 -3.51 0.29
N LYS A 56 -3.28 -3.35 0.12
CA LYS A 56 -4.04 -4.01 -0.95
C LYS A 56 -5.10 -3.05 -1.51
N TYR A 57 -5.16 -2.95 -2.84
CA TYR A 57 -6.33 -2.35 -3.49
C TYR A 57 -7.46 -3.37 -3.51
N THR A 58 -8.60 -2.97 -2.96
CA THR A 58 -9.85 -3.72 -3.00
C THR A 58 -10.90 -2.93 -3.78
N ASN A 59 -12.08 -3.52 -3.97
CA ASN A 59 -13.22 -2.82 -4.57
C ASN A 59 -13.72 -1.64 -3.72
N GLU A 60 -13.28 -1.53 -2.45
CA GLU A 60 -13.65 -0.46 -1.52
C GLU A 60 -12.57 0.64 -1.43
N GLY A 61 -11.42 0.45 -2.07
CA GLY A 61 -10.29 1.38 -2.06
C GLY A 61 -8.99 0.75 -1.58
N LEU A 62 -8.06 1.59 -1.13
CA LEU A 62 -6.80 1.16 -0.52
C LEU A 62 -7.05 0.72 0.92
N GLN A 63 -6.69 -0.51 1.27
CA GLN A 63 -6.73 -1.04 2.63
C GLN A 63 -5.32 -1.31 3.15
N TRP A 64 -5.14 -1.17 4.46
CA TRP A 64 -3.88 -1.46 5.16
C TRP A 64 -4.11 -2.15 6.51
N TRP A 65 -3.15 -2.97 6.94
CA TRP A 65 -3.16 -3.70 8.21
C TRP A 65 -1.77 -4.11 8.69
#